data_AF-A0A2M8R786-F1
#
_entry.id   AF-A0A2M8R786-F1
#
_cell.length_a   1.000
_cell.length_b   1.000
_cell.length_c   1.000
_cell.angle_alpha   90.00
_cell.angle_beta   90.00
_cell.angle_gamma   90.00
#
_symmetry.space_group_name_H-M   'P 1'
#
loop_
_entity.id
_entity.type
_entity.pdbx_description
1 polymer ?
#
loop_
_entity_poly.entity_id
_entity_poly.type
_entity_poly.pdbx_seq_one_letter_code
_entity_poly.pdbx_strand_id
1 'polypeptide(L)' 'PQTITRKNSLFAGSDGGGRTWATIATLLQTAKMNNVDPFAWLALTLQRIANGWPNSEIDALMPWNHAT' A
#
# COMPACT_ATOMS: atom_id res chain seq x y z
N PRO A 1 -5.99 -13.81 -35.26
CA PRO A 1 -4.80 -13.60 -34.41
C PRO A 1 -4.93 -12.28 -33.62
N GLN A 2 -5.09 -12.42 -32.31
CA GLN A 2 -5.23 -11.31 -31.35
C GLN A 2 -3.91 -10.54 -31.20
N THR A 3 -4.00 -9.21 -31.22
CA THR A 3 -2.96 -8.35 -30.64
C THR A 3 -3.62 -7.35 -29.70
N ILE A 4 -4.18 -7.87 -28.60
CA ILE A 4 -4.49 -7.09 -27.40
C ILE A 4 -3.20 -7.01 -26.57
N THR A 5 -2.20 -6.28 -27.07
CA THR A 5 -0.94 -6.08 -26.32
C THR A 5 -0.41 -4.65 -26.40
N ARG A 6 -1.14 -3.74 -27.07
CA ARG A 6 -0.76 -2.32 -27.19
C ARG A 6 -1.60 -1.36 -26.35
N LYS A 7 -2.35 -1.88 -25.36
CA LYS A 7 -3.13 -1.05 -24.42
C LYS A 7 -2.78 -1.23 -22.94
N ASN A 8 -1.91 -2.17 -22.57
CA ASN A 8 -1.51 -2.40 -21.16
C ASN A 8 -0.06 -1.99 -20.84
N SER A 9 0.63 -1.32 -21.77
CA SER A 9 2.03 -0.91 -21.58
C SER A 9 2.20 0.31 -20.67
N LEU A 10 1.12 0.96 -20.21
CA LEU A 10 1.21 2.09 -19.27
C LEU A 10 1.39 1.66 -17.80
N PHE A 11 1.32 0.37 -17.48
CA PHE A 11 1.47 -0.13 -16.11
C PHE A 11 2.71 -1.03 -15.88
N ALA A 12 3.52 -1.28 -16.92
CA ALA A 12 4.57 -2.30 -16.89
C ALA A 12 6.01 -1.76 -17.08
N GLY A 13 6.27 -0.48 -16.79
CA GLY A 13 7.61 0.08 -17.05
C GLY A 13 7.85 1.50 -16.56
N SER A 14 7.29 1.88 -15.42
CA SER A 14 7.67 3.14 -14.75
C SER A 14 8.47 2.77 -13.50
N ASP A 15 9.71 3.25 -13.40
CA ASP A 15 10.47 3.26 -12.13
C ASP A 15 9.61 3.71 -10.94
N GLY A 16 8.63 4.58 -11.19
CA GLY A 16 7.65 5.03 -10.19
C GLY A 16 6.73 3.91 -9.69
N GLY A 17 6.28 2.99 -10.55
CA GLY A 17 5.46 1.85 -10.15
C GLY A 17 6.24 0.83 -9.33
N GLY A 18 7.49 0.57 -9.71
CA GLY A 18 8.41 -0.28 -8.94
C GLY A 18 8.72 0.30 -7.55
N ARG A 19 8.99 1.60 -7.47
CA ARG A 19 9.19 2.29 -6.17
C ARG A 19 7.94 2.28 -5.30
N THR A 20 6.78 2.59 -5.86
CA THR A 20 5.51 2.51 -5.13
C THR A 20 5.29 1.11 -4.58
N TRP A 21 5.53 0.08 -5.39
CA TRP A 21 5.33 -1.29 -4.95
C TRP A 21 6.35 -1.75 -3.91
N ALA A 22 7.62 -1.34 -4.05
CA ALA A 22 8.66 -1.57 -3.05
C ALA A 22 8.30 -0.93 -1.70
N THR A 23 7.75 0.30 -1.71
CA THR A 23 7.29 0.98 -0.49
C THR A 23 6.12 0.24 0.16
N ILE A 24 5.11 -0.15 -0.62
CA ILE A 24 3.95 -0.91 -0.08
C ILE A 24 4.40 -2.27 0.46
N ALA A 25 5.25 -2.99 -0.27
CA ALA A 25 5.79 -4.28 0.18
C ALA A 25 6.58 -4.15 1.49
N THR A 26 7.37 -3.07 1.63
CA THR A 26 8.10 -2.77 2.88
C THR A 26 7.12 -2.51 4.03
N LEU A 27 6.06 -1.74 3.81
CA LEU A 27 5.04 -1.48 4.84
C LEU A 27 4.29 -2.75 5.26
N LEU A 28 3.93 -3.61 4.31
CA LEU A 28 3.31 -4.90 4.61
C LEU A 28 4.26 -5.81 5.41
N GLN A 29 5.55 -5.79 5.09
CA GLN A 29 6.57 -6.51 5.85
C GLN A 29 6.67 -5.97 7.28
N THR A 30 6.64 -4.65 7.48
CA THR A 30 6.59 -4.03 8.81
C THR A 30 5.35 -4.45 9.58
N ALA A 31 4.17 -4.53 8.95
CA ALA A 31 2.95 -5.03 9.60
C ALA A 31 3.12 -6.47 10.10
N LYS A 32 3.71 -7.36 9.27
CA LYS A 32 4.02 -8.74 9.69
C LYS A 32 4.98 -8.78 10.88
N MET A 33 6.03 -7.95 10.89
CA MET A 33 6.98 -7.87 12.00
C MET A 33 6.33 -7.41 13.31
N ASN A 34 5.24 -6.64 13.24
CA ASN A 34 4.48 -6.18 14.39
C ASN A 34 3.31 -7.12 14.78
N ASN A 35 3.26 -8.35 14.25
CA ASN A 35 2.16 -9.30 14.43
C ASN A 35 0.78 -8.77 14.02
N VAL A 36 0.73 -7.82 13.09
CA VAL A 36 -0.51 -7.25 12.55
C VAL A 36 -0.82 -7.89 11.21
N ASP A 37 -2.10 -8.23 10.98
CA ASP A 37 -2.54 -8.70 9.67
C ASP A 37 -2.30 -7.62 8.60
N PRO A 38 -1.42 -7.86 7.62
CA PRO A 38 -0.99 -6.81 6.69
C PRO A 38 -2.11 -6.33 5.78
N PHE A 39 -3.03 -7.23 5.41
CA PHE A 39 -4.14 -6.91 4.53
C PHE A 39 -5.20 -6.08 5.25
N ALA A 40 -5.58 -6.46 6.47
CA ALA A 40 -6.51 -5.72 7.30
C ALA A 40 -5.97 -4.32 7.63
N TRP A 41 -4.69 -4.22 8.00
CA TRP A 41 -4.04 -2.94 8.24
C TRP A 41 -4.02 -2.06 6.99
N LEU A 42 -3.61 -2.59 5.84
CA LEU A 42 -3.55 -1.80 4.60
C LEU A 42 -4.95 -1.32 4.17
N ALA A 43 -5.97 -2.19 4.25
CA ALA A 43 -7.33 -1.83 3.90
C ALA A 43 -7.88 -0.70 4.79
N LEU A 44 -7.68 -0.80 6.11
CA LEU A 44 -8.13 0.20 7.07
C LEU A 44 -7.38 1.53 6.88
N THR A 45 -6.07 1.48 6.68
CA THR A 45 -5.24 2.66 6.40
C THR A 45 -5.68 3.38 5.12
N LEU A 46 -5.91 2.63 4.03
CA LEU A 46 -6.40 3.20 2.77
C LEU A 46 -7.81 3.80 2.92
N GLN A 47 -8.70 3.15 3.66
CA GLN A 47 -10.03 3.69 3.96
C GLN A 47 -9.95 5.00 4.74
N ARG A 48 -9.10 5.08 5.78
CA ARG A 48 -8.91 6.29 6.56
C ARG A 48 -8.35 7.43 5.70
N ILE A 49 -7.34 7.16 4.89
CA ILE A 49 -6.78 8.15 3.95
C ILE A 49 -7.86 8.64 2.96
N ALA A 50 -8.65 7.72 2.39
CA ALA A 50 -9.75 8.08 1.49
C ALA A 50 -10.84 8.94 2.17
N ASN A 51 -11.04 8.75 3.47
CA ASN A 51 -11.96 9.54 4.29
C ASN A 51 -11.40 10.91 4.72
N GLY A 52 -10.22 11.31 4.22
CA GLY A 52 -9.63 12.62 4.51
C GLY A 52 -8.87 12.66 5.83
N TRP A 53 -8.22 11.55 6.23
CA TRP A 53 -7.40 11.51 7.43
C TRP A 53 -6.38 12.67 7.47
N PRO A 54 -6.29 13.43 8.57
CA PRO A 54 -5.40 14.56 8.65
C PRO A 54 -3.94 14.10 8.59
N ASN A 55 -3.13 14.79 7.79
CA ASN A 55 -1.71 14.47 7.59
C ASN A 55 -0.89 14.55 8.90
N SER A 56 -1.37 15.33 9.87
CA SER A 56 -0.79 15.45 11.22
C SER A 56 -0.94 14.17 12.06
N GLU A 57 -1.86 13.27 11.71
CA GLU A 57 -2.16 12.06 12.47
C GLU A 57 -1.74 10.77 11.73
N ILE A 58 -0.83 10.88 10.78
CA ILE A 58 -0.32 9.71 10.03
C ILE A 58 0.32 8.67 10.96
N ASP A 59 0.91 9.09 12.07
CA ASP A 59 1.49 8.18 13.06
C ASP A 59 0.45 7.14 13.54
N ALA A 60 -0.79 7.56 13.77
CA ALA A 60 -1.89 6.69 14.19
C ALA A 60 -2.29 5.63 13.13
N LEU A 61 -1.82 5.76 11.88
CA LEU A 61 -2.01 4.77 10.81
C LEU A 61 -0.88 3.74 10.74
N MET A 62 0.19 3.90 11.53
CA MET A 62 1.32 2.98 11.48
C MET A 62 0.94 1.61 12.09
N PRO A 63 1.51 0.51 11.59
CA PRO A 63 1.03 -0.84 11.93
C PRO A 63 1.21 -1.20 13.40
N TRP A 64 2.20 -0.65 14.10
CA TRP A 64 2.40 -0.91 15.53
C TRP A 64 1.28 -0.35 16.42
N ASN A 65 0.53 0.65 15.97
CA ASN A 65 -0.65 1.15 16.70
C ASN A 65 -1.86 0.22 16.61
N HIS A 66 -1.75 -0.85 15.80
CA HIS A 66 -2.76 -1.88 15.62
C HIS A 66 -2.29 -3.26 16.14
N ALA A 67 -1.09 -3.34 16.71
CA ALA A 67 -0.61 -4.54 17.38
C ALA A 67 -1.42 -4.76 18.66
N THR A 68 -2.05 -5.93 18.77
CA THR A 68 -2.78 -6.35 19.98
C THR A 68 -1.85 -7.09 20.92
#